data_AF-A0A2Z3H232-F1
#
_entry.id   AF-A0A2Z3H232-F1
#
_cell.length_a   1.000
_cell.length_b   1.000
_cell.length_c   1.000
_cell.angle_alpha   90.00
_cell.angle_beta   90.00
_cell.angle_gamma   90.00
#
_symmetry.space_group_name_H-M   'P 1'
#
loop_
_entity.id
_entity.type
_entity.pdbx_description
1 polymer ?
#
loop_
_entity_poly.entity_id
_entity_poly.type
_entity_poly.pdbx_seq_one_letter_code
_entity_poly.pdbx_strand_id
1 'polypeptide(L)'
;MLARTYYLFGQPQRNWSAFADAALAYGKKYASRDSHSLYDAAAQMEGFIKDDKVLLTKADQIIQQALAANRSYDNLCTLAKLLHKLGRDPEAARVAQEAVAQAAKDQKNPEEATELLAEISQKKPG
;
A
#
# COMPACT_ATOMS: atom_id res chain seq x y z
N MET A 1 -17.15 -1.56 4.51
CA MET A 1 -16.03 -0.86 5.18
C MET A 1 -16.04 0.65 4.90
N LEU A 2 -16.29 1.05 3.64
CA LEU A 2 -16.35 2.46 3.19
C LEU A 2 -17.03 3.45 4.14
N ALA A 3 -18.20 3.13 4.71
CA ALA A 3 -18.92 4.04 5.61
C ALA A 3 -18.11 4.43 6.87
N ARG A 4 -17.33 3.50 7.44
CA ARG A 4 -16.46 3.78 8.60
C ARG A 4 -15.20 4.54 8.17
N THR A 5 -14.70 4.27 6.97
CA THR A 5 -13.59 4.98 6.35
C THR A 5 -13.94 6.46 6.14
N TYR A 6 -15.09 6.78 5.54
CA TYR A 6 -15.57 8.14 5.37
C TYR A 6 -15.83 8.88 6.69
N TYR A 7 -16.36 8.18 7.70
CA TYR A 7 -16.56 8.76 9.04
C TYR A 7 -15.25 9.20 9.70
N LEU A 8 -14.16 8.43 9.56
CA LEU A 8 -12.86 8.79 10.12
C LEU A 8 -12.19 9.96 9.39
N PHE A 9 -12.49 10.17 8.10
CA PHE A 9 -12.00 11.32 7.33
C PHE A 9 -12.59 12.66 7.74
N GLY A 10 -13.81 12.67 8.29
CA GLY A 10 -14.47 13.87 8.80
C GLY A 10 -13.95 14.35 10.16
N GLN A 11 -13.06 13.59 10.82
CA GLN A 11 -12.58 13.93 12.16
C GLN A 11 -11.25 14.70 12.11
N PRO A 12 -11.13 15.82 12.85
CA PRO A 12 -9.91 16.65 12.89
C PRO A 12 -8.69 15.92 13.48
N GLN A 13 -8.89 14.80 14.18
CA GLN A 13 -7.84 13.86 14.55
C GLN A 13 -8.16 12.49 13.94
N ARG A 14 -7.65 12.23 12.74
CA ARG A 14 -7.77 10.91 12.11
C ARG A 14 -7.02 9.90 12.98
N ASN A 15 -7.75 9.08 13.72
CA ASN A 15 -7.16 8.02 14.52
C ASN A 15 -6.71 6.87 13.61
N TRP A 16 -5.55 7.05 12.97
CA TRP A 16 -4.96 6.11 12.03
C TRP A 16 -4.63 4.77 12.68
N SER A 17 -4.31 4.73 13.97
CA SER A 17 -4.08 3.46 14.66
C SER A 17 -5.37 2.64 14.72
N ALA A 18 -6.47 3.23 15.18
CA ALA A 18 -7.76 2.54 15.25
C ALA A 18 -8.27 2.14 13.86
N PHE A 19 -8.00 2.96 12.83
CA PHE A 19 -8.30 2.63 11.43
C PHE A 19 -7.54 1.39 10.98
N ALA A 20 -6.22 1.37 11.19
CA ALA A 20 -5.36 0.27 10.79
C ALA A 20 -5.72 -1.04 11.52
N ASP A 21 -5.99 -0.97 12.82
CA ASP A 21 -6.43 -2.12 13.61
C ASP A 21 -7.75 -2.69 13.10
N ALA A 22 -8.69 -1.82 12.72
CA ALA A 22 -9.96 -2.23 12.13
C ALA A 22 -9.77 -2.87 10.73
N ALA A 23 -8.89 -2.32 9.89
CA ALA A 23 -8.60 -2.87 8.57
C ALA A 23 -7.93 -4.26 8.67
N LEU A 24 -6.97 -4.43 9.58
CA LEU A 24 -6.33 -5.72 9.85
C LEU A 24 -7.33 -6.76 10.38
N ALA A 25 -8.20 -6.37 11.32
CA ALA A 25 -9.25 -7.25 11.83
C ALA A 25 -10.25 -7.65 10.73
N TYR A 26 -10.60 -6.72 9.85
CA TYR A 26 -11.47 -7.00 8.71
C TYR A 26 -10.83 -7.99 7.73
N GLY A 27 -9.57 -7.77 7.36
CA GLY A 27 -8.89 -8.62 6.38
C GLY A 27 -8.75 -10.06 6.85
N LYS A 28 -8.54 -10.32 8.14
CA LYS A 28 -8.57 -11.68 8.72
C LYS A 28 -9.85 -12.46 8.39
N LYS A 29 -10.99 -11.78 8.25
CA LYS A 29 -12.30 -12.41 8.01
C LYS A 29 -12.73 -12.32 6.54
N TYR A 30 -12.30 -11.29 5.81
CA TYR A 30 -12.89 -10.92 4.52
C TYR A 30 -11.89 -10.74 3.37
N ALA A 31 -10.58 -10.87 3.59
CA ALA A 31 -9.57 -10.59 2.56
C ALA A 31 -9.80 -11.35 1.24
N SER A 32 -10.22 -12.61 1.29
CA SER A 32 -10.48 -13.43 0.10
C SER A 32 -11.72 -13.01 -0.70
N ARG A 33 -12.62 -12.21 -0.11
CA ARG A 33 -13.88 -11.76 -0.73
C ARG A 33 -13.88 -10.28 -1.05
N ASP A 34 -13.03 -9.51 -0.38
CA ASP A 34 -12.99 -8.05 -0.46
C ASP A 34 -11.55 -7.55 -0.23
N SER A 35 -10.68 -7.89 -1.18
CA SER A 35 -9.31 -7.39 -1.23
C SER A 35 -9.26 -5.90 -1.60
N HIS A 36 -10.27 -5.39 -2.30
CA HIS A 36 -10.34 -3.99 -2.70
C HIS A 36 -10.45 -3.04 -1.51
N SER A 37 -11.29 -3.34 -0.50
CA SER A 37 -11.36 -2.50 0.70
C SER A 37 -10.04 -2.48 1.49
N LEU A 38 -9.25 -3.55 1.44
CA LEU A 38 -7.93 -3.61 2.07
C LEU A 38 -6.90 -2.80 1.29
N TYR A 39 -6.91 -2.92 -0.04
CA TYR A 39 -6.14 -2.05 -0.93
C TYR A 39 -6.43 -0.57 -0.64
N ASP A 40 -7.70 -0.17 -0.65
CA ASP A 40 -8.11 1.21 -0.39
C ASP A 40 -7.59 1.71 0.96
N ALA A 41 -7.70 0.89 2.01
CA ALA A 41 -7.21 1.24 3.33
C ALA A 41 -5.69 1.45 3.35
N ALA A 42 -4.92 0.55 2.73
CA ALA A 42 -3.48 0.67 2.66
C ALA A 42 -3.03 1.86 1.80
N ALA A 43 -3.67 2.10 0.64
CA ALA A 43 -3.35 3.22 -0.25
C ALA A 43 -3.64 4.57 0.41
N GLN A 44 -4.73 4.68 1.17
CA GLN A 44 -5.02 5.88 1.96
C GLN A 44 -3.96 6.12 3.04
N MET A 45 -3.59 5.07 3.77
CA MET A 45 -2.54 5.16 4.78
C MET A 45 -1.21 5.57 4.16
N GLU A 46 -0.84 4.97 3.03
CA GLU A 46 0.33 5.34 2.24
C GLU A 46 0.32 6.83 1.90
N GLY A 47 -0.76 7.35 1.32
CA GLY A 47 -0.82 8.77 0.91
C GLY A 47 -0.74 9.77 2.06
N PHE A 48 -1.40 9.48 3.19
CA PHE A 48 -1.54 10.42 4.30
C PHE A 48 -0.46 10.31 5.38
N ILE A 49 0.09 9.13 5.64
CA ILE A 49 1.13 8.94 6.65
C ILE A 49 2.49 9.21 6.01
N LYS A 50 3.25 10.14 6.59
CA LYS A 50 4.58 10.51 6.10
C LYS A 50 5.67 9.65 6.74
N ASP A 51 5.87 9.80 8.05
CA ASP A 51 7.07 9.26 8.73
C ASP A 51 6.75 8.36 9.93
N ASP A 52 5.47 8.11 10.25
CA ASP A 52 5.09 7.19 11.32
C ASP A 52 5.32 5.74 10.89
N LYS A 53 6.50 5.21 11.23
CA LYS A 53 6.91 3.85 10.90
C LYS A 53 5.96 2.79 11.44
N VAL A 54 5.35 3.01 12.61
CA VAL A 54 4.42 2.04 13.22
C VAL A 54 3.16 1.92 12.36
N LEU A 55 2.58 3.05 11.96
CA LEU A 55 1.40 3.05 11.10
C LEU A 55 1.72 2.56 9.68
N LEU A 56 2.89 2.91 9.13
CA LEU A 56 3.33 2.40 7.83
C LEU A 56 3.53 0.88 7.84
N THR A 57 4.06 0.30 8.92
CA THR A 57 4.14 -1.16 9.07
C THR A 57 2.76 -1.81 9.11
N LYS A 58 1.76 -1.19 9.76
CA LYS A 58 0.39 -1.71 9.70
C LYS A 58 -0.19 -1.61 8.29
N ALA A 59 0.09 -0.55 7.55
CA ALA A 59 -0.32 -0.43 6.15
C ALA A 59 0.32 -1.52 5.26
N ASP A 60 1.61 -1.83 5.46
CA ASP A 60 2.31 -2.96 4.82
C ASP A 60 1.58 -4.29 5.10
N GLN A 61 1.21 -4.55 6.35
CA GLN A 61 0.45 -5.75 6.71
C GLN A 61 -0.94 -5.81 6.05
N ILE A 62 -1.63 -4.67 5.91
CA ILE A 62 -2.94 -4.59 5.26
C ILE A 62 -2.81 -4.89 3.76
N ILE A 63 -1.86 -4.26 3.07
CA ILE A 63 -1.68 -4.47 1.62
C ILE A 63 -1.23 -5.89 1.30
N GLN A 64 -0.43 -6.53 2.18
CA GLN A 64 -0.06 -7.92 2.02
C GLN A 64 -1.28 -8.86 2.07
N GLN A 65 -2.28 -8.57 2.91
CA GLN A 65 -3.53 -9.32 2.92
C GLN A 65 -4.34 -9.12 1.63
N ALA A 66 -4.36 -7.91 1.07
CA ALA A 66 -4.98 -7.64 -0.23
C ALA A 66 -4.27 -8.42 -1.37
N LEU A 67 -2.94 -8.39 -1.37
CA LEU A 67 -2.09 -9.08 -2.36
C LEU A 67 -2.26 -10.61 -2.36
N ALA A 68 -2.49 -11.20 -1.19
CA ALA A 68 -2.75 -12.64 -1.06
C ALA A 68 -4.03 -13.07 -1.81
N ALA A 69 -5.00 -12.16 -1.95
CA ALA A 69 -6.26 -12.41 -2.64
C ALA A 69 -6.26 -11.89 -4.09
N ASN A 70 -5.60 -10.76 -4.36
CA ASN A 70 -5.49 -10.19 -5.70
C ASN A 70 -4.14 -9.50 -5.89
N ARG A 71 -3.34 -10.03 -6.82
CA ARG A 71 -1.99 -9.54 -7.12
C ARG A 71 -1.98 -8.58 -8.31
N SER A 72 -2.78 -7.51 -8.22
CA SER A 72 -2.91 -6.48 -9.26
C SER A 72 -1.75 -5.50 -9.28
N TYR A 73 -1.59 -4.78 -10.40
CA TYR A 73 -0.66 -3.64 -10.51
C TYR A 73 -0.79 -2.66 -9.34
N ASP A 74 -2.01 -2.21 -9.02
CA ASP A 74 -2.27 -1.17 -8.02
C ASP A 74 -1.84 -1.64 -6.61
N ASN A 75 -2.06 -2.92 -6.30
CA ASN A 75 -1.67 -3.50 -5.02
C ASN A 75 -0.15 -3.62 -4.88
N LEU A 76 0.52 -4.04 -5.95
CA LEU A 76 1.98 -4.15 -5.99
C LEU A 76 2.62 -2.76 -5.89
N CYS A 77 2.10 -1.78 -6.61
CA CYS A 77 2.60 -0.40 -6.57
C CYS A 77 2.45 0.21 -5.17
N THR A 78 1.29 0.03 -4.53
CA THR A 78 1.04 0.48 -3.15
C THR A 78 2.03 -0.15 -2.17
N LEU A 79 2.28 -1.47 -2.27
CA LEU A 79 3.27 -2.15 -1.45
C LEU A 79 4.68 -1.59 -1.67
N ALA A 80 5.09 -1.39 -2.92
CA ALA A 80 6.41 -0.84 -3.24
C ALA A 80 6.62 0.54 -2.61
N LYS A 81 5.63 1.43 -2.69
CA LYS A 81 5.67 2.75 -2.05
C LYS A 81 5.77 2.67 -0.53
N LEU A 82 5.00 1.79 0.11
CA LEU A 82 5.07 1.57 1.55
C LEU A 82 6.45 1.06 1.98
N LEU A 83 7.02 0.10 1.24
CA LEU A 83 8.38 -0.40 1.49
C LEU A 83 9.42 0.72 1.35
N HIS A 84 9.30 1.57 0.34
CA HIS A 84 10.18 2.73 0.18
C HIS A 84 10.07 3.69 1.36
N LYS A 85 8.85 4.05 1.79
CA LYS A 85 8.61 4.89 2.97
C LYS A 85 9.12 4.26 4.26
N LEU A 86 9.17 2.93 4.35
CA LEU A 86 9.76 2.21 5.47
C LEU A 86 11.31 2.19 5.43
N GLY A 87 11.93 2.58 4.31
CA GLY A 87 13.39 2.54 4.10
C GLY A 87 13.89 1.18 3.61
N ARG A 88 12.99 0.33 3.09
CA ARG A 88 13.28 -1.02 2.59
C ARG A 88 13.48 -0.99 1.08
N ASP A 89 14.37 -0.14 0.61
CA ASP A 89 14.56 0.18 -0.82
C ASP A 89 14.89 -1.02 -1.72
N PRO A 90 15.73 -1.99 -1.31
CA PRO A 90 15.95 -3.19 -2.12
C PRO A 90 14.67 -4.00 -2.35
N GLU A 91 13.80 -4.07 -1.34
CA GLU A 91 12.53 -4.78 -1.42
C GLU A 91 11.50 -3.98 -2.22
N ALA A 92 11.46 -2.66 -2.01
CA ALA A 92 10.62 -1.73 -2.76
C ALA A 92 10.91 -1.82 -4.26
N ALA A 93 12.19 -1.81 -4.66
CA ALA A 93 12.60 -1.93 -6.05
C ALA A 93 12.16 -3.27 -6.67
N ARG A 94 12.32 -4.37 -5.94
CA ARG A 94 11.88 -5.70 -6.41
C ARG A 94 10.36 -5.73 -6.65
N VAL A 95 9.57 -5.17 -5.72
CA VAL A 95 8.11 -5.13 -5.86
C VAL A 95 7.68 -4.15 -6.96
N ALA A 96 8.37 -3.02 -7.13
CA ALA A 96 8.09 -2.08 -8.21
C ALA A 96 8.37 -2.69 -9.60
N GLN A 97 9.46 -3.46 -9.73
CA GLN A 97 9.72 -4.23 -10.97
C GLN A 97 8.60 -5.25 -11.25
N GLU A 98 8.11 -5.92 -10.21
CA GLU A 98 6.96 -6.81 -10.32
C GLU A 98 5.69 -6.06 -10.75
N ALA A 99 5.46 -4.86 -10.22
CA ALA A 99 4.35 -4.00 -10.63
C ALA A 99 4.45 -3.63 -12.12
N VAL A 100 5.62 -3.22 -12.61
CA VAL A 100 5.83 -2.94 -14.06
C VAL A 100 5.49 -4.16 -14.92
N ALA A 101 5.96 -5.34 -14.52
CA ALA A 101 5.64 -6.58 -15.22
C ALA A 101 4.14 -6.92 -15.19
N GLN A 102 3.46 -6.63 -14.08
CA GLN A 102 2.02 -6.85 -13.95
C GLN A 102 1.21 -5.83 -14.77
N ALA A 103 1.65 -4.56 -14.84
CA ALA A 103 1.02 -3.54 -15.68
C ALA A 103 0.99 -3.94 -17.16
N ALA A 104 2.06 -4.56 -17.66
CA ALA A 104 2.12 -5.07 -19.03
C ALA A 104 1.07 -6.17 -19.30
N LYS A 105 0.83 -7.04 -18.31
CA LYS A 105 -0.21 -8.09 -18.40
C LYS A 105 -1.62 -7.48 -18.33
N ASP A 106 -1.80 -6.50 -17.45
CA ASP A 106 -3.07 -5.82 -17.21
C ASP A 106 -3.39 -4.76 -18.30
N GLN A 107 -2.48 -4.53 -19.25
CA GLN A 107 -2.54 -3.44 -20.25
C GLN A 107 -2.71 -2.05 -19.60
N LYS A 108 -2.04 -1.83 -18.47
CA LYS A 108 -2.02 -0.58 -17.70
C LYS A 108 -0.72 0.20 -17.94
N ASN A 109 -0.76 1.51 -17.68
CA ASN A 109 0.43 2.37 -17.68
C ASN A 109 1.30 2.08 -16.43
N PRO A 110 2.58 1.68 -16.59
CA PRO A 110 3.50 1.40 -15.47
C PRO A 110 4.23 2.64 -14.92
N GLU A 111 3.86 3.85 -15.34
CA GLU A 111 4.55 5.11 -15.02
C GLU A 111 4.87 5.26 -13.53
N GLU A 112 3.88 5.11 -12.65
CA GLU A 112 4.05 5.28 -11.20
C GLU A 112 5.10 4.32 -10.59
N ALA A 113 5.11 3.05 -11.03
CA ALA A 113 6.12 2.08 -10.58
C ALA A 113 7.50 2.38 -11.17
N THR A 114 7.55 2.93 -12.39
CA THR A 114 8.80 3.30 -13.08
C THR A 114 9.44 4.54 -12.44
N GLU A 115 8.63 5.53 -12.08
CA GLU A 115 9.06 6.71 -11.32
C GLU A 115 9.63 6.32 -9.96
N LEU A 116 8.97 5.41 -9.24
CA LEU A 116 9.45 4.91 -7.96
C LEU A 116 10.82 4.21 -8.09
N LEU A 117 11.02 3.41 -9.14
CA LEU A 117 12.32 2.78 -9.43
C LEU A 117 13.42 3.82 -9.69
N ALA A 118 13.09 4.90 -10.41
CA ALA A 118 14.01 6.00 -10.64
C ALA A 118 14.36 6.72 -9.34
N GLU A 119 13.37 7.02 -8.48
CA GLU A 119 13.58 7.64 -7.17
C GLU A 119 14.51 6.80 -6.28
N ILE A 120 14.24 5.50 -6.17
CA ILE A 120 15.07 4.57 -5.37
C ILE A 120 16.51 4.53 -5.89
N SER A 121 16.69 4.53 -7.21
CA SER A 121 18.02 4.45 -7.84
C SER A 121 18.86 5.71 -7.59
N GLN A 122 18.23 6.88 -7.53
CA GLN A 122 18.90 8.16 -7.26
C GLN A 122 19.31 8.32 -5.78
N LYS A 123 18.65 7.60 -4.85
CA LYS A 123 18.93 7.66 -3.41
C LYS A 123 20.09 6.76 -2.95
N LYS A 124 20.70 5.95 -3.83
CA LYS A 124 21.88 5.15 -3.46
C LYS A 124 23.06 6.07 -3.11
N PRO A 125 23.58 6.06 -1.86
CA PRO A 125 24.89 6.63 -1.62
C PRO A 125 25.92 5.79 -2.39
N GLY A 126 26.81 6.47 -3.11
CA GLY A 126 27.98 5.85 -3.73
C GLY A 126 28.92 5.24 -2.70
#